data_AF-A0A7S3T9V7-F1
#
_entry.id   AF-A0A7S3T9V7-F1
#
_cell.length_a   1.000
_cell.length_b   1.000
_cell.length_c   1.000
_cell.angle_alpha   90.00
_cell.angle_beta   90.00
_cell.angle_gamma   90.00
#
_symmetry.space_group_name_H-M   'P 1'
#
loop_
_entity.id
_entity.type
_entity.pdbx_description
1 polymer ?
#
loop_
_entity_poly.entity_id
_entity_poly.type
_entity_poly.pdbx_seq_one_letter_code
_entity_poly.pdbx_strand_id
1 'polypeptide(L)'
;PPGTALDVPAARRAPRARRLVDPGAPAVLPPPPPSEEEEVARLQEARALYKEYFVRIKQATGGGRADLKAMSEVGASGLKCCEGRHVGSLPGMPPGTEFHNRAEMQVCGMHRKWLSGIDYRPAKDGEEAVATALVSSGGYEDDEDDGDELWYTGSGGNDLLSSRRQTGAQKLEKGNLALKNNLESGTPVRLLRYVGEVPPERSYSQRLFIYDGLYAVTDYKYEVGARQHGVFKFKLVRCAGQPPLRKEASAKLHQRLVDLAHRDGTAGERHRVS
;
A
#
# COMPACT_ATOMS: atom_id res chain seq x y z
N PRO A 1 33.72 -22.68 -47.85
CA PRO A 1 34.28 -21.54 -47.07
C PRO A 1 33.26 -20.40 -46.97
N PRO A 2 32.46 -20.35 -45.90
CA PRO A 2 31.52 -19.26 -45.65
C PRO A 2 32.18 -18.10 -44.90
N GLY A 3 31.67 -16.90 -45.13
CA GLY A 3 32.30 -15.62 -44.81
C GLY A 3 32.43 -15.27 -43.33
N THR A 4 33.51 -14.57 -43.02
CA THR A 4 33.77 -13.90 -41.75
C THR A 4 33.01 -12.58 -41.68
N ALA A 5 32.10 -12.47 -40.72
CA ALA A 5 31.46 -11.22 -40.33
C ALA A 5 32.50 -10.29 -39.70
N LEU A 6 32.53 -9.02 -40.15
CA LEU A 6 33.31 -7.96 -39.53
C LEU A 6 32.55 -7.42 -38.32
N ASP A 7 33.16 -7.54 -37.14
CA ASP A 7 32.72 -6.89 -35.90
C ASP A 7 32.83 -5.35 -36.04
N VAL A 8 31.71 -4.65 -35.88
CA VAL A 8 31.67 -3.19 -35.77
C VAL A 8 31.74 -2.82 -34.29
N PRO A 9 32.70 -1.99 -33.83
CA PRO A 9 32.76 -1.60 -32.42
C PRO A 9 31.62 -0.65 -32.05
N ALA A 10 30.94 -0.95 -30.95
CA ALA A 10 29.90 -0.10 -30.37
C ALA A 10 30.46 1.27 -29.94
N ALA A 11 29.87 2.34 -30.45
CA ALA A 11 30.24 3.72 -30.09
C ALA A 11 29.99 3.98 -28.59
N ARG A 12 31.06 4.31 -27.85
CA ARG A 12 30.96 4.80 -26.47
C ARG A 12 30.22 6.14 -26.44
N ARG A 13 29.09 6.20 -25.73
CA ARG A 13 28.39 7.45 -25.41
C ARG A 13 29.30 8.36 -24.57
N ALA A 14 29.50 9.60 -25.03
CA ALA A 14 30.21 10.62 -24.28
C ALA A 14 29.50 10.92 -22.93
N PRO A 15 30.24 11.26 -21.86
CA PRO A 15 29.67 11.63 -20.58
C PRO A 15 28.90 12.96 -20.72
N ARG A 16 27.70 13.03 -20.12
CA ARG A 16 26.93 14.28 -20.05
C ARG A 16 27.75 15.33 -19.30
N ALA A 17 28.01 16.46 -19.95
CA ALA A 17 28.67 17.60 -19.33
C ALA A 17 27.92 18.00 -18.06
N ARG A 18 28.62 18.05 -16.91
CA ARG A 18 28.09 18.66 -15.70
C ARG A 18 27.91 20.15 -15.98
N ARG A 19 26.68 20.65 -15.83
CA ARG A 19 26.39 22.08 -15.87
C ARG A 19 27.23 22.73 -14.76
N LEU A 20 28.17 23.60 -15.15
CA LEU A 20 28.85 24.48 -14.21
C LEU A 20 27.78 25.42 -13.64
N VAL A 21 27.57 25.36 -12.32
CA VAL A 21 26.66 26.24 -11.61
C VAL A 21 27.39 27.58 -11.45
N ASP A 22 26.77 28.66 -11.90
CA ASP A 22 27.32 30.02 -11.80
C ASP A 22 27.45 30.42 -10.32
N PRO A 23 28.67 30.69 -9.81
CA PRO A 23 28.90 31.00 -8.40
C PRO A 23 28.37 32.39 -7.98
N GLY A 24 27.90 33.22 -8.92
CA GLY A 24 27.38 34.57 -8.66
C GLY A 24 25.86 34.70 -8.58
N ALA A 25 25.10 33.62 -8.83
CA ALA A 25 23.64 33.68 -8.72
C ALA A 25 23.23 33.74 -7.24
N PRO A 26 22.40 34.72 -6.82
CA PRO A 26 21.86 34.71 -5.47
C PRO A 26 21.15 33.37 -5.25
N ALA A 27 21.49 32.69 -4.15
CA ALA A 27 20.84 31.45 -3.78
C ALA A 27 19.34 31.74 -3.64
N VAL A 28 18.56 31.36 -4.65
CA VAL A 28 17.09 31.40 -4.58
C VAL A 28 16.74 30.43 -3.47
N LEU A 29 16.41 30.98 -2.30
CA LEU A 29 15.93 30.18 -1.18
C LEU A 29 14.75 29.35 -1.70
N PRO A 30 14.73 28.04 -1.45
CA PRO A 30 13.57 27.24 -1.82
C PRO A 30 12.33 27.88 -1.17
N PRO A 31 11.17 27.85 -1.86
CA PRO A 31 9.94 28.34 -1.26
C PRO A 31 9.72 27.65 0.09
N PRO A 32 9.14 28.35 1.09
CA PRO A 32 8.81 27.74 2.36
C PRO A 32 7.93 26.50 2.14
N PRO A 33 8.04 25.47 3.00
CA PRO A 33 7.13 24.34 2.94
C PRO A 33 5.69 24.84 3.09
N PRO A 34 4.73 24.20 2.41
CA PRO A 34 3.33 24.58 2.55
C PRO A 34 2.88 24.46 4.02
N SER A 35 1.95 25.32 4.41
CA SER A 35 1.25 25.18 5.70
C SER A 35 0.37 23.94 5.71
N GLU A 36 0.01 23.46 6.91
CA GLU A 36 -0.88 22.29 7.05
C GLU A 36 -2.23 22.52 6.36
N GLU A 37 -2.79 23.74 6.45
CA GLU A 37 -4.04 24.10 5.78
C GLU A 37 -3.93 24.01 4.24
N GLU A 38 -2.80 24.44 3.67
CA GLU A 38 -2.53 24.32 2.23
C GLU A 38 -2.34 22.86 1.80
N GLU A 39 -1.69 22.04 2.64
CA GLU A 39 -1.56 20.60 2.38
C GLU A 39 -2.92 19.90 2.37
N VAL A 40 -3.78 20.23 3.35
CA VAL A 40 -5.15 19.71 3.44
C VAL A 40 -5.99 20.16 2.25
N ALA A 41 -5.90 21.43 1.84
CA ALA A 41 -6.62 21.95 0.68
C ALA A 41 -6.20 21.24 -0.61
N ARG A 42 -4.89 21.09 -0.85
CA ARG A 42 -4.35 20.34 -2.00
C ARG A 42 -4.80 18.89 -1.99
N LEU A 43 -4.83 18.26 -0.82
CA LEU A 43 -5.29 16.89 -0.66
C LEU A 43 -6.77 16.74 -1.02
N GLN A 44 -7.63 17.66 -0.56
CA GLN A 44 -9.05 17.67 -0.89
C GLN A 44 -9.28 17.89 -2.40
N GLU A 45 -8.54 18.82 -3.00
CA GLU A 45 -8.55 19.07 -4.45
C GLU A 45 -8.14 17.83 -5.25
N ALA A 46 -7.04 17.16 -4.88
CA ALA A 46 -6.58 15.96 -5.56
C ALA A 46 -7.61 14.83 -5.52
N ARG A 47 -8.31 14.66 -4.39
CA ARG A 47 -9.38 13.67 -4.24
C ARG A 47 -10.60 14.00 -5.10
N ALA A 48 -10.99 15.27 -5.14
CA ALA A 48 -12.10 15.73 -5.97
C ALA A 48 -11.80 15.50 -7.46
N LEU A 49 -10.63 15.92 -7.93
CA LEU A 49 -10.18 15.70 -9.31
C LEU A 49 -10.07 14.22 -9.64
N TYR A 50 -9.51 13.41 -8.74
CA TYR A 50 -9.42 11.97 -8.93
C TYR A 50 -10.79 11.33 -9.13
N LYS A 51 -11.76 11.69 -8.29
CA LYS A 51 -13.14 11.20 -8.39
C LYS A 51 -13.77 11.60 -9.73
N GLU A 52 -13.62 12.86 -10.13
CA GLU A 52 -14.15 13.36 -11.40
C GLU A 52 -13.58 12.58 -12.60
N TYR A 53 -12.25 12.48 -12.69
CA TYR A 53 -11.59 11.75 -13.76
C TYR A 53 -11.96 10.27 -13.77
N PHE A 54 -12.03 9.64 -12.59
CA PHE A 54 -12.42 8.24 -12.48
C PHE A 54 -13.83 8.00 -13.03
N VAL A 55 -14.81 8.80 -12.61
CA VAL A 55 -16.20 8.65 -13.05
C VAL A 55 -16.31 8.88 -14.55
N ARG A 56 -15.70 9.95 -15.06
CA ARG A 56 -15.68 10.28 -16.49
C ARG A 56 -15.07 9.16 -17.34
N ILE A 57 -13.89 8.66 -16.95
CA ILE A 57 -13.21 7.59 -17.68
C ILE A 57 -13.98 6.27 -17.58
N LYS A 58 -14.54 5.94 -16.42
CA LYS A 58 -15.33 4.72 -16.23
C LYS A 58 -16.57 4.71 -17.13
N GLN A 59 -17.27 5.84 -17.24
CA GLN A 59 -18.41 6.02 -18.15
C GLN A 59 -18.00 5.90 -19.62
N ALA A 60 -16.88 6.51 -20.01
CA ALA A 60 -16.43 6.50 -21.40
C ALA A 60 -15.86 5.14 -21.87
N THR A 61 -15.26 4.36 -20.97
CA THR A 61 -14.48 3.15 -21.33
C THR A 61 -15.06 1.84 -20.82
N GLY A 62 -16.21 1.86 -20.14
CA GLY A 62 -16.82 0.65 -19.57
C GLY A 62 -16.03 -0.01 -18.43
N GLY A 63 -15.05 0.69 -17.84
CA GLY A 63 -14.34 0.24 -16.65
C GLY A 63 -12.93 -0.33 -16.84
N GLY A 64 -12.35 -0.28 -18.05
CA GLY A 64 -10.97 -0.73 -18.30
C GLY A 64 -9.91 0.11 -17.56
N ARG A 65 -9.50 -0.35 -16.37
CA ARG A 65 -8.51 0.28 -15.46
C ARG A 65 -8.66 1.80 -15.34
N ALA A 66 -9.90 2.26 -15.21
CA ALA A 66 -10.23 3.68 -15.02
C ALA A 66 -9.53 4.27 -13.78
N ASP A 67 -9.25 3.43 -12.78
CA ASP A 67 -8.48 3.75 -11.58
C ASP A 67 -7.08 4.29 -11.90
N LEU A 68 -6.32 3.58 -12.74
CA LEU A 68 -4.96 3.96 -13.11
C LEU A 68 -4.92 5.15 -14.06
N LYS A 69 -5.88 5.22 -15.00
CA LYS A 69 -5.99 6.33 -15.95
C LYS A 69 -6.28 7.64 -15.22
N ALA A 70 -7.26 7.64 -14.31
CA ALA A 70 -7.57 8.82 -13.49
C ALA A 70 -6.38 9.27 -12.63
N MET A 71 -5.68 8.31 -12.02
CA MET A 71 -4.45 8.61 -11.26
C MET A 71 -3.37 9.26 -12.14
N SER A 72 -3.22 8.79 -13.39
CA SER A 72 -2.28 9.38 -14.35
C SER A 72 -2.68 10.80 -14.74
N GLU A 73 -3.98 11.08 -14.91
CA GLU A 73 -4.47 12.43 -15.23
C GLU A 73 -4.28 13.40 -14.06
N VAL A 74 -4.53 12.98 -12.81
CA VAL A 74 -4.21 13.79 -11.62
C VAL A 74 -2.70 14.04 -11.52
N GLY A 75 -1.86 13.03 -11.81
CA GLY A 75 -0.42 13.23 -11.86
C GLY A 75 0.03 14.24 -12.93
N ALA A 76 -0.68 14.30 -14.06
CA ALA A 76 -0.42 15.24 -15.14
C ALA A 76 -0.86 16.68 -14.83
N SER A 77 -1.84 16.87 -13.93
CA SER A 77 -2.25 18.22 -13.48
C SER A 77 -1.23 18.86 -12.52
N GLY A 78 -0.20 18.12 -12.10
CA GLY A 78 0.83 18.61 -11.19
C GLY A 78 0.44 18.58 -9.71
N LEU A 79 -0.78 18.12 -9.37
CA LEU A 79 -1.18 17.91 -7.98
C LEU A 79 -0.46 16.69 -7.41
N LYS A 80 0.51 16.96 -6.54
CA LYS A 80 1.20 15.95 -5.72
C LYS A 80 0.87 16.20 -4.26
N CYS A 81 0.22 15.22 -3.65
CA CYS A 81 -0.06 15.25 -2.21
C CYS A 81 0.97 14.43 -1.45
N CYS A 82 1.33 14.89 -0.25
CA CYS A 82 2.19 14.16 0.69
C CYS A 82 3.50 13.70 0.03
N GLU A 83 4.30 14.62 -0.51
CA GLU A 83 5.58 14.30 -1.14
C GLU A 83 6.53 13.59 -0.16
N GLY A 84 7.06 12.42 -0.51
CA GLY A 84 7.87 11.60 0.40
C GLY A 84 7.08 10.59 1.26
N ARG A 85 7.74 9.54 1.77
CA ARG A 85 7.08 8.47 2.55
C ARG A 85 6.95 8.87 4.01
N HIS A 86 5.86 9.56 4.30
CA HIS A 86 5.49 10.00 5.64
C HIS A 86 5.18 8.82 6.56
N VAL A 87 5.74 8.89 7.76
CA VAL A 87 5.49 7.99 8.89
C VAL A 87 4.42 8.63 9.78
N GLY A 88 3.54 7.82 10.38
CA GLY A 88 2.49 8.34 11.26
C GLY A 88 1.28 8.92 10.53
N SER A 89 0.61 9.88 11.15
CA SER A 89 -0.61 10.52 10.64
C SER A 89 -0.33 11.39 9.41
N LEU A 90 -1.34 11.55 8.56
CA LEU A 90 -1.30 12.49 7.44
C LEU A 90 -2.29 13.66 7.71
N PRO A 91 -1.88 14.92 7.47
CA PRO A 91 -2.79 16.05 7.56
C PRO A 91 -4.07 15.85 6.76
N GLY A 92 -5.22 16.21 7.35
CA GLY A 92 -6.54 16.09 6.72
C GLY A 92 -7.05 14.66 6.53
N MET A 93 -6.35 13.64 7.05
CA MET A 93 -6.74 12.23 6.95
C MET A 93 -6.91 11.59 8.33
N PRO A 94 -7.95 11.96 9.10
CA PRO A 94 -8.20 11.33 10.40
C PRO A 94 -8.65 9.87 10.24
N PRO A 95 -8.50 9.03 11.30
CA PRO A 95 -9.12 7.71 11.36
C PRO A 95 -10.60 7.77 11.01
N GLY A 96 -11.08 6.82 10.21
CA GLY A 96 -12.41 6.80 9.62
C GLY A 96 -12.48 7.39 8.20
N THR A 97 -11.38 7.92 7.67
CA THR A 97 -11.33 8.35 6.27
C THR A 97 -11.57 7.17 5.33
N GLU A 98 -12.53 7.33 4.42
CA GLU A 98 -12.89 6.35 3.41
C GLU A 98 -12.08 6.54 2.13
N PHE A 99 -11.68 5.43 1.49
CA PHE A 99 -11.05 5.38 0.19
C PHE A 99 -11.79 4.38 -0.69
N HIS A 100 -12.02 4.76 -1.94
CA HIS A 100 -12.83 3.98 -2.85
C HIS A 100 -11.97 2.98 -3.63
N ASN A 101 -10.69 3.24 -3.83
CA ASN A 101 -9.79 2.26 -4.42
C ASN A 101 -8.32 2.53 -4.03
N ARG A 102 -7.42 1.61 -4.39
CA ARG A 102 -5.98 1.71 -4.11
C ARG A 102 -5.29 2.84 -4.88
N ALA A 103 -5.86 3.31 -6.00
CA ALA A 103 -5.31 4.42 -6.76
C ALA A 103 -5.60 5.76 -6.07
N GLU A 104 -6.79 5.96 -5.49
CA GLU A 104 -7.08 7.12 -4.63
C GLU A 104 -6.09 7.21 -3.46
N MET A 105 -5.80 6.07 -2.80
CA MET A 105 -4.80 6.04 -1.72
C MET A 105 -3.40 6.45 -2.18
N GLN A 106 -3.02 6.14 -3.42
CA GLN A 106 -1.74 6.53 -4.00
C GLN A 106 -1.71 8.03 -4.29
N VAL A 107 -2.78 8.57 -4.89
CA VAL A 107 -2.93 10.02 -5.14
C VAL A 107 -2.79 10.81 -3.84
N CYS A 108 -3.41 10.31 -2.77
CA CYS A 108 -3.37 10.96 -1.45
C CYS A 108 -2.07 10.72 -0.67
N GLY A 109 -1.16 9.87 -1.15
CA GLY A 109 0.05 9.47 -0.42
C GLY A 109 -0.19 8.57 0.80
N MET A 110 -1.42 8.11 1.02
CA MET A 110 -1.80 7.24 2.13
C MET A 110 -1.12 5.87 2.06
N HIS A 111 -1.14 5.25 0.86
CA HIS A 111 -0.48 3.98 0.57
C HIS A 111 -0.01 3.94 -0.88
N ARG A 112 1.30 3.83 -1.12
CA ARG A 112 1.92 4.06 -2.45
C ARG A 112 2.04 2.84 -3.34
N LYS A 113 1.66 1.66 -2.84
CA LYS A 113 1.63 0.44 -3.65
C LYS A 113 0.18 0.14 -4.05
N TRP A 114 -0.03 -0.16 -5.33
CA TRP A 114 -1.35 -0.54 -5.85
C TRP A 114 -1.71 -2.00 -5.57
N LEU A 115 -0.72 -2.89 -5.46
CA LEU A 115 -0.89 -4.33 -5.24
C LEU A 115 -0.49 -4.75 -3.83
N SER A 116 0.77 -4.54 -3.44
CA SER A 116 1.33 -4.95 -2.14
C SER A 116 0.49 -4.45 -0.96
N GLY A 117 0.30 -5.30 0.05
CA GLY A 117 -0.34 -4.93 1.31
C GLY A 117 0.54 -4.07 2.21
N ILE A 118 1.87 -4.10 2.04
CA ILE A 118 2.83 -3.32 2.82
C ILE A 118 3.43 -2.22 1.95
N ASP A 119 3.30 -0.96 2.39
CA ASP A 119 4.10 0.18 1.92
C ASP A 119 5.14 0.56 2.96
N TYR A 120 6.36 0.85 2.50
CA TYR A 120 7.49 1.11 3.36
C TYR A 120 8.47 2.10 2.71
N ARG A 121 9.13 2.88 3.57
CA ARG A 121 10.29 3.69 3.20
C ARG A 121 11.51 2.78 3.11
N PRO A 122 12.19 2.69 1.95
CA PRO A 122 13.42 1.91 1.86
C PRO A 122 14.51 2.56 2.70
N ALA A 123 15.46 1.75 3.17
CA ALA A 123 16.65 2.22 3.85
C ALA A 123 17.41 3.24 2.99
N LYS A 124 17.86 4.34 3.59
CA LYS A 124 18.61 5.41 2.90
C LYS A 124 19.47 6.16 3.92
N ASP A 125 20.70 6.50 3.54
CA ASP A 125 21.58 7.42 4.29
C ASP A 125 21.72 7.09 5.79
N GLY A 126 21.93 5.81 6.12
CA GLY A 126 22.07 5.35 7.51
C GLY A 126 20.76 5.09 8.25
N GLU A 127 19.61 5.40 7.66
CA GLU A 127 18.30 5.02 8.18
C GLU A 127 17.90 3.61 7.73
N GLU A 128 17.27 2.87 8.63
CA GLU A 128 16.66 1.58 8.34
C GLU A 128 15.38 1.72 7.50
N ALA A 129 15.00 0.62 6.84
CA ALA A 129 13.70 0.57 6.18
C ALA A 129 12.59 0.54 7.23
N VAL A 130 11.52 1.30 7.02
CA VAL A 130 10.39 1.41 7.96
C VAL A 130 9.08 1.32 7.20
N ALA A 131 8.17 0.46 7.63
CA ALA A 131 6.82 0.37 7.09
C ALA A 131 6.02 1.62 7.48
N THR A 132 5.26 2.13 6.52
CA THR A 132 4.49 3.38 6.69
C THR A 132 2.99 3.13 6.69
N ALA A 133 2.53 2.15 5.91
CA ALA A 133 1.11 1.81 5.83
C ALA A 133 0.92 0.34 5.45
N LEU A 134 -0.18 -0.23 5.96
CA LEU A 134 -0.64 -1.59 5.72
C LEU A 134 -2.05 -1.55 5.17
N VAL A 135 -2.35 -2.47 4.25
CA VAL A 135 -3.71 -2.75 3.79
C VAL A 135 -4.06 -4.17 4.19
N SER A 136 -4.99 -4.32 5.13
CA SER A 136 -5.61 -5.61 5.44
C SER A 136 -6.86 -5.77 4.60
N SER A 137 -6.84 -6.75 3.68
CA SER A 137 -7.94 -6.98 2.74
C SER A 137 -8.57 -8.37 2.80
N GLY A 138 -8.16 -9.19 3.76
CA GLY A 138 -8.51 -10.61 3.80
C GLY A 138 -7.88 -11.39 2.66
N GLY A 139 -6.66 -11.01 2.29
CA GLY A 139 -5.90 -11.64 1.21
C GLY A 139 -5.05 -12.82 1.65
N TYR A 140 -4.91 -13.01 2.96
CA TYR A 140 -4.19 -14.12 3.59
C TYR A 140 -5.15 -14.83 4.53
N GLU A 141 -5.23 -16.15 4.40
CA GLU A 141 -6.06 -16.99 5.26
C GLU A 141 -5.60 -17.03 6.73
N ASP A 142 -4.34 -16.63 6.97
CA ASP A 142 -3.69 -16.64 8.28
C ASP A 142 -3.86 -15.33 9.08
N ASP A 143 -4.53 -14.31 8.53
CA ASP A 143 -4.79 -13.04 9.23
C ASP A 143 -5.86 -13.23 10.33
N GLU A 144 -5.62 -12.66 11.51
CA GLU A 144 -6.55 -12.67 12.65
C GLU A 144 -6.83 -11.22 13.07
N ASP A 145 -8.09 -10.83 13.20
CA ASP A 145 -8.51 -9.44 13.34
C ASP A 145 -9.57 -9.25 14.43
N ASP A 146 -9.15 -8.66 15.56
CA ASP A 146 -10.00 -8.31 16.71
C ASP A 146 -10.18 -6.77 16.82
N GLY A 147 -10.00 -6.05 15.71
CA GLY A 147 -10.10 -4.60 15.69
C GLY A 147 -8.86 -3.91 16.25
N ASP A 148 -8.82 -3.70 17.57
CA ASP A 148 -7.74 -2.98 18.27
C ASP A 148 -6.44 -3.79 18.31
N GLU A 149 -6.53 -5.11 18.28
CA GLU A 149 -5.40 -6.01 18.11
C GLU A 149 -5.61 -6.88 16.87
N LEU A 150 -4.54 -7.16 16.13
CA LEU A 150 -4.58 -8.09 15.02
C LEU A 150 -3.22 -8.75 14.78
N TRP A 151 -3.23 -9.95 14.20
CA TRP A 151 -2.06 -10.57 13.59
C TRP A 151 -2.12 -10.39 12.09
N TYR A 152 -1.14 -9.65 11.57
CA TYR A 152 -1.01 -9.37 10.14
C TYR A 152 0.04 -10.28 9.50
N THR A 153 -0.33 -10.98 8.43
CA THR A 153 0.55 -11.88 7.70
C THR A 153 1.49 -11.09 6.78
N GLY A 154 2.77 -11.43 6.84
CA GLY A 154 3.83 -10.86 6.01
C GLY A 154 3.59 -11.09 4.52
N SER A 155 4.35 -10.37 3.70
CA SER A 155 4.30 -10.47 2.25
C SER A 155 5.32 -11.49 1.70
N GLY A 156 5.05 -12.01 0.51
CA GLY A 156 5.96 -12.90 -0.23
C GLY A 156 5.50 -14.34 -0.24
N GLY A 157 5.99 -15.09 -1.23
CA GLY A 157 5.60 -16.49 -1.43
C GLY A 157 4.12 -16.68 -1.78
N ASN A 158 3.39 -15.64 -2.21
CA ASN A 158 1.98 -15.70 -2.63
C ASN A 158 1.86 -15.34 -4.12
N ASP A 159 1.04 -16.07 -4.87
CA ASP A 159 0.60 -15.66 -6.21
C ASP A 159 -0.54 -14.62 -6.14
N LEU A 160 -0.14 -13.35 -5.94
CA LEU A 160 -1.06 -12.22 -5.76
C LEU A 160 -1.99 -11.93 -6.95
N LEU A 161 -1.68 -12.46 -8.15
CA LEU A 161 -2.41 -12.15 -9.39
C LEU A 161 -3.26 -13.30 -9.91
N SER A 162 -2.96 -14.54 -9.51
CA SER A 162 -3.75 -15.71 -9.89
C SER A 162 -4.47 -16.32 -8.68
N SER A 163 -3.90 -17.33 -8.04
CA SER A 163 -4.56 -18.14 -7.03
C SER A 163 -4.75 -17.42 -5.70
N ARG A 164 -4.02 -16.31 -5.46
CA ARG A 164 -3.89 -15.63 -4.16
C ARG A 164 -3.46 -16.56 -3.03
N ARG A 165 -2.84 -17.69 -3.37
CA ARG A 165 -2.39 -18.71 -2.43
C ARG A 165 -0.90 -18.61 -2.21
N GLN A 166 -0.50 -19.00 -1.01
CA GLN A 166 0.90 -19.21 -0.68
C GLN A 166 1.46 -20.39 -1.51
N THR A 167 2.51 -20.11 -2.27
CA THR A 167 3.27 -21.03 -3.14
C THR A 167 4.71 -21.26 -2.66
N GLY A 168 5.13 -20.57 -1.59
CA GLY A 168 6.47 -20.77 -1.01
C GLY A 168 6.68 -20.08 0.34
N ALA A 169 7.80 -20.40 0.98
CA ALA A 169 8.18 -19.79 2.24
C ALA A 169 8.50 -18.29 2.10
N GLN A 170 8.05 -17.50 3.09
CA GLN A 170 8.35 -16.08 3.16
C GLN A 170 9.81 -15.83 3.58
N LYS A 171 10.30 -14.65 3.24
CA LYS A 171 11.63 -14.17 3.62
C LYS A 171 11.50 -12.89 4.44
N LEU A 172 12.41 -12.69 5.38
CA LEU A 172 12.51 -11.46 6.16
C LEU A 172 13.23 -10.37 5.36
N GLU A 173 12.56 -9.89 4.32
CA GLU A 173 13.09 -8.88 3.39
C GLU A 173 12.00 -7.85 3.06
N LYS A 174 12.39 -6.72 2.46
CA LYS A 174 11.47 -5.69 1.96
C LYS A 174 10.48 -5.25 3.04
N GLY A 175 9.17 -5.43 2.81
CA GLY A 175 8.11 -5.02 3.74
C GLY A 175 8.14 -5.79 5.07
N ASN A 176 8.56 -7.06 5.06
CA ASN A 176 8.63 -7.87 6.28
C ASN A 176 9.78 -7.39 7.18
N LEU A 177 10.93 -7.10 6.56
CA LEU A 177 12.07 -6.49 7.27
C LEU A 177 11.68 -5.10 7.80
N ALA A 178 10.98 -4.29 7.00
CA ALA A 178 10.53 -2.99 7.43
C ALA A 178 9.60 -3.07 8.66
N LEU A 179 8.65 -4.02 8.68
CA LEU A 179 7.79 -4.26 9.85
C LEU A 179 8.55 -4.72 11.09
N LYS A 180 9.58 -5.56 10.93
CA LYS A 180 10.47 -5.91 12.04
C LYS A 180 11.17 -4.66 12.59
N ASN A 181 11.64 -3.77 11.73
CA ASN A 181 12.29 -2.54 12.19
C ASN A 181 11.30 -1.56 12.84
N ASN A 182 10.01 -1.58 12.47
CA ASN A 182 8.97 -0.83 13.18
C ASN A 182 8.82 -1.31 14.64
N LEU A 183 8.93 -2.62 14.89
CA LEU A 183 8.92 -3.18 16.25
C LEU A 183 10.11 -2.63 17.05
N GLU A 184 11.31 -2.68 16.48
CA GLU A 184 12.55 -2.25 17.17
C GLU A 184 12.60 -0.75 17.43
N SER A 185 12.10 0.06 16.48
CA SER A 185 12.07 1.52 16.60
C SER A 185 10.86 2.08 17.35
N GLY A 186 9.82 1.27 17.59
CA GLY A 186 8.53 1.72 18.10
C GLY A 186 7.75 2.60 17.11
N THR A 187 8.16 2.64 15.85
CA THR A 187 7.54 3.51 14.84
C THR A 187 6.15 2.97 14.45
N PRO A 188 5.07 3.75 14.57
CA PRO A 188 3.73 3.26 14.24
C PRO A 188 3.50 3.15 12.72
N VAL A 189 2.59 2.26 12.34
CA VAL A 189 2.14 2.03 10.97
C VAL A 189 0.68 2.44 10.82
N ARG A 190 0.30 3.02 9.67
CA ARG A 190 -1.11 3.23 9.32
C ARG A 190 -1.75 1.91 8.91
N LEU A 191 -2.95 1.60 9.39
CA LEU A 191 -3.73 0.44 8.94
C LEU A 191 -4.95 0.88 8.13
N LEU A 192 -5.11 0.32 6.93
CA LEU A 192 -6.31 0.45 6.13
C LEU A 192 -7.01 -0.90 6.02
N ARG A 193 -8.30 -0.96 6.34
CA ARG A 193 -9.13 -2.17 6.22
C ARG A 193 -9.99 -2.13 4.97
N TYR A 194 -10.01 -3.22 4.21
CA TYR A 194 -10.94 -3.39 3.10
C TYR A 194 -12.30 -3.84 3.63
N VAL A 195 -13.31 -2.99 3.46
CA VAL A 195 -14.69 -3.26 3.87
C VAL A 195 -15.37 -4.19 2.87
N GLY A 196 -15.04 -4.04 1.59
CA GLY A 196 -15.54 -4.89 0.52
C GLY A 196 -16.16 -4.16 -0.65
N GLU A 197 -16.92 -4.92 -1.43
CA GLU A 197 -17.73 -4.35 -2.49
C GLU A 197 -18.97 -3.71 -1.85
N VAL A 198 -19.29 -2.51 -2.29
CA VAL A 198 -20.41 -1.73 -1.75
C VAL A 198 -21.23 -1.14 -2.90
N PRO A 199 -22.52 -0.83 -2.67
CA PRO A 199 -23.36 -0.24 -3.70
C PRO A 199 -22.78 1.06 -4.29
N PRO A 200 -23.06 1.38 -5.57
CA PRO A 200 -22.57 2.60 -6.24
C PRO A 200 -22.85 3.90 -5.48
N GLU A 201 -23.93 3.93 -4.69
CA GLU A 201 -24.35 5.06 -3.86
C GLU A 201 -23.38 5.31 -2.70
N ARG A 202 -22.72 4.26 -2.19
CA ARG A 202 -21.70 4.35 -1.14
C ARG A 202 -20.30 4.49 -1.71
N SER A 203 -20.04 3.96 -2.92
CA SER A 203 -18.73 4.08 -3.54
C SER A 203 -18.78 4.17 -5.06
N TYR A 204 -18.16 5.22 -5.61
CA TYR A 204 -18.04 5.41 -7.05
C TYR A 204 -17.23 4.31 -7.75
N SER A 205 -16.34 3.64 -7.01
CA SER A 205 -15.57 2.48 -7.51
C SER A 205 -16.24 1.13 -7.19
N GLN A 206 -17.33 1.13 -6.41
CA GLN A 206 -17.98 -0.04 -5.81
C GLN A 206 -17.08 -0.85 -4.86
N ARG A 207 -15.98 -0.25 -4.39
CA ARG A 207 -15.10 -0.81 -3.36
C ARG A 207 -14.92 0.19 -2.24
N LEU A 208 -14.70 -0.28 -1.03
CA LEU A 208 -14.52 0.60 0.12
C LEU A 208 -13.40 0.11 1.02
N PHE A 209 -12.50 1.03 1.35
CA PHE A 209 -11.45 0.87 2.34
C PHE A 209 -11.58 1.98 3.38
N ILE A 210 -11.26 1.68 4.63
CA ILE A 210 -11.32 2.64 5.73
C ILE A 210 -9.95 2.71 6.39
N TYR A 211 -9.44 3.92 6.60
CA TYR A 211 -8.25 4.15 7.41
C TYR A 211 -8.62 4.02 8.89
N ASP A 212 -8.06 3.01 9.57
CA ASP A 212 -8.43 2.67 10.94
C ASP A 212 -7.57 3.37 12.01
N GLY A 213 -6.50 4.02 11.58
CA GLY A 213 -5.57 4.74 12.44
C GLY A 213 -4.18 4.12 12.48
N LEU A 214 -3.41 4.51 13.49
CA LEU A 214 -2.07 4.08 13.78
C LEU A 214 -2.05 2.85 14.68
N TYR A 215 -1.16 1.92 14.37
CA TYR A 215 -0.90 0.70 15.13
C TYR A 215 0.60 0.59 15.39
N ALA A 216 0.97 0.15 16.58
CA ALA A 216 2.34 -0.25 16.91
C ALA A 216 2.53 -1.72 16.53
N VAL A 217 3.69 -2.06 15.97
CA VAL A 217 4.13 -3.45 15.86
C VAL A 217 4.69 -3.84 17.22
N THR A 218 4.12 -4.85 17.87
CA THR A 218 4.44 -5.22 19.25
C THR A 218 5.10 -6.58 19.39
N ASP A 219 4.96 -7.43 18.36
CA ASP A 219 5.61 -8.74 18.30
C ASP A 219 5.69 -9.22 16.85
N TYR A 220 6.55 -10.20 16.58
CA TYR A 220 6.53 -10.96 15.33
C TYR A 220 6.99 -12.40 15.53
N LYS A 221 6.45 -13.30 14.73
CA LYS A 221 6.81 -14.72 14.72
C LYS A 221 6.91 -15.25 13.30
N TYR A 222 7.64 -16.35 13.14
CA TYR A 222 7.67 -17.13 11.91
C TYR A 222 7.08 -18.51 12.19
N GLU A 223 6.00 -18.86 11.51
CA GLU A 223 5.27 -20.11 11.75
C GLU A 223 4.87 -20.77 10.43
N VAL A 224 4.44 -22.03 10.51
CA VAL A 224 3.91 -22.75 9.36
C VAL A 224 2.47 -22.27 9.15
N GLY A 225 2.22 -21.55 8.05
CA GLY A 225 0.87 -21.09 7.69
C GLY A 225 0.00 -22.23 7.17
N ALA A 226 -1.28 -21.92 6.90
CA ALA A 226 -2.30 -22.90 6.52
C ALA A 226 -1.93 -23.84 5.35
N ARG A 227 -1.02 -23.40 4.45
CA ARG A 227 -0.57 -24.17 3.28
C ARG A 227 0.79 -24.85 3.45
N GLN A 228 1.24 -25.07 4.68
CA GLN A 228 2.51 -25.75 4.99
C GLN A 228 3.76 -24.99 4.50
N HIS A 229 3.64 -23.69 4.28
CA HIS A 229 4.75 -22.80 4.00
C HIS A 229 5.01 -21.90 5.20
N GLY A 230 6.28 -21.58 5.46
CA GLY A 230 6.60 -20.65 6.53
C GLY A 230 6.18 -19.22 6.19
N VAL A 231 5.47 -18.58 7.11
CA VAL A 231 4.94 -17.21 7.00
C VAL A 231 5.39 -16.39 8.19
N PHE A 232 5.65 -15.10 7.98
CA PHE A 232 5.83 -14.16 9.08
C PHE A 232 4.47 -13.64 9.53
N LYS A 233 4.22 -13.57 10.84
CA LYS A 233 3.08 -12.87 11.42
C LYS A 233 3.58 -11.74 12.32
N PHE A 234 2.91 -10.60 12.26
CA PHE A 234 3.23 -9.40 13.03
C PHE A 234 2.04 -9.01 13.89
N LYS A 235 2.24 -8.87 15.21
CA LYS A 235 1.20 -8.42 16.12
C LYS A 235 1.11 -6.89 16.07
N LEU A 236 -0.06 -6.39 15.71
CA LEU A 236 -0.37 -4.98 15.66
C LEU A 236 -1.32 -4.61 16.78
N VAL A 237 -1.01 -3.54 17.52
CA VAL A 237 -1.86 -3.01 18.60
C VAL A 237 -2.14 -1.55 18.33
N ARG A 238 -3.41 -1.17 18.33
CA ARG A 238 -3.85 0.18 18.01
C ARG A 238 -3.31 1.19 19.03
N CYS A 239 -2.73 2.28 18.55
CA CYS A 239 -2.19 3.31 19.42
C CYS A 239 -3.33 4.02 20.19
N ALA A 240 -3.08 4.35 21.45
CA ALA A 240 -4.03 5.06 22.32
C ALA A 240 -4.29 6.52 21.83
N GLY A 241 -5.38 7.12 22.31
CA GLY A 241 -5.71 8.53 22.03
C GLY A 241 -6.36 8.80 20.67
N GLN A 242 -6.64 7.76 19.89
CA GLN A 242 -7.33 7.88 18.60
C GLN A 242 -8.85 7.77 18.76
N PRO A 243 -9.65 8.34 17.83
CA PRO A 243 -11.10 8.13 17.82
C PRO A 243 -11.48 6.64 17.84
N PRO A 244 -12.65 6.27 18.37
CA PRO A 244 -13.10 4.88 18.43
C PRO A 244 -13.06 4.18 17.07
N LEU A 245 -12.74 2.89 17.07
CA LEU A 245 -12.78 2.08 15.86
C LEU A 245 -14.19 2.00 15.28
N ARG A 246 -14.29 2.14 13.96
CA ARG A 246 -15.52 1.84 13.22
C ARG A 246 -15.67 0.33 13.10
N LYS A 247 -16.52 -0.26 13.95
CA LYS A 247 -16.73 -1.71 14.03
C LYS A 247 -17.14 -2.35 12.69
N GLU A 248 -17.77 -1.60 11.77
CA GLU A 248 -18.18 -2.10 10.46
C GLU A 248 -17.00 -2.66 9.64
N ALA A 249 -15.86 -1.96 9.61
CA ALA A 249 -14.72 -2.36 8.78
C ALA A 249 -14.06 -3.64 9.30
N SER A 250 -13.80 -3.69 10.61
CA SER A 250 -13.23 -4.87 11.28
C SER A 250 -14.20 -6.05 11.21
N ALA A 251 -15.50 -5.87 11.45
CA ALA A 251 -16.48 -6.96 11.38
C ALA A 251 -16.60 -7.57 9.97
N LYS A 252 -16.65 -6.73 8.92
CA LYS A 252 -16.72 -7.24 7.53
C LYS A 252 -15.43 -7.92 7.10
N LEU A 253 -14.28 -7.41 7.53
CA LEU A 253 -13.00 -8.05 7.27
C LEU A 253 -12.90 -9.40 8.01
N HIS A 254 -13.27 -9.45 9.30
CA HIS A 254 -13.32 -10.67 10.09
C HIS A 254 -14.20 -11.73 9.41
N GLN A 255 -15.42 -11.38 8.99
CA GLN A 255 -16.29 -12.32 8.27
C GLN A 255 -15.64 -12.88 7.01
N ARG A 256 -14.90 -12.06 6.27
CA ARG A 256 -14.19 -12.51 5.05
C ARG A 256 -13.03 -13.44 5.35
N LEU A 257 -12.28 -13.18 6.42
CA LEU A 257 -11.22 -14.06 6.88
C LEU A 257 -11.78 -15.43 7.28
N VAL A 258 -12.90 -15.42 8.02
CA VAL A 258 -13.66 -16.63 8.36
C VAL A 258 -14.10 -17.38 7.09
N ASP A 259 -14.73 -16.70 6.13
CA ASP A 259 -15.18 -17.32 4.87
C ASP A 259 -14.03 -17.92 4.07
N LEU A 260 -12.87 -17.26 4.06
CA LEU A 260 -11.67 -17.73 3.36
C LEU A 260 -11.14 -19.03 4.00
N ALA A 261 -11.04 -19.07 5.33
CA ALA A 261 -10.61 -20.26 6.06
C ALA A 261 -11.54 -21.48 5.83
N HIS A 262 -12.86 -21.27 5.80
CA HIS A 262 -13.84 -22.34 5.55
C HIS A 262 -13.75 -22.93 4.14
N ARG A 263 -13.47 -22.08 3.13
CA ARG A 263 -13.30 -22.54 1.73
C ARG A 263 -12.10 -23.47 1.57
N ASP A 264 -11.03 -23.24 2.33
CA ASP A 264 -9.84 -24.09 2.27
C ASP A 264 -9.99 -25.37 3.10
N GLY A 265 -10.69 -25.34 4.24
CA GLY A 265 -11.02 -26.54 5.03
C GLY A 265 -11.83 -27.57 4.23
N THR A 266 -12.85 -27.11 3.49
CA THR A 266 -13.70 -27.98 2.63
C THR A 266 -13.00 -28.46 1.34
N ALA A 267 -11.89 -27.83 0.94
CA ALA A 267 -11.05 -28.31 -0.15
C ALA A 267 -10.09 -29.43 0.30
N GLY A 268 -9.62 -29.39 1.56
CA GLY A 268 -8.76 -30.41 2.16
C GLY A 268 -9.46 -31.76 2.38
N GLU A 269 -10.76 -31.76 2.70
CA GLU A 269 -11.53 -33.01 2.88
C GLU A 269 -11.81 -33.73 1.56
N ARG A 270 -12.00 -32.99 0.45
CA ARG A 270 -12.21 -33.60 -0.87
C ARG A 270 -10.98 -34.28 -1.46
N HIS A 271 -9.79 -34.05 -0.91
CA HIS A 271 -8.55 -34.70 -1.34
C HIS A 271 -8.12 -35.88 -0.45
N ARG A 272 -8.81 -36.13 0.68
CA ARG A 272 -8.59 -37.30 1.54
C ARG A 272 -9.52 -38.47 1.24
N VAL A 273 -10.49 -38.29 0.33
CA VAL A 273 -11.41 -39.32 -0.12
C VAL A 273 -11.24 -39.50 -1.62
N SER A 274 -10.11 -40.03 -2.05
CA SER A 274 -9.87 -40.57 -3.40
C SER A 274 -8.73 -41.57 -3.34
#